data_AF-A0A950K3X0-F1
#
_entry.id   AF-A0A950K3X0-F1
#
_cell.length_a   1.000
_cell.length_b   1.000
_cell.length_c   1.000
_cell.angle_alpha   90.00
_cell.angle_beta   90.00
_cell.angle_gamma   90.00
#
_symmetry.space_group_name_H-M   'P 1'
#
loop_
_entity.id
_entity.type
_entity.pdbx_description
1 polymer ?
#
loop_
_entity_poly.entity_id
_entity_poly.type
_entity_poly.pdbx_seq_one_letter_code
_entity_poly.pdbx_strand_id
1 'polypeptide(L)'
;MKILQELPLVARARQLRHTYVQGLDEKHYKVLTFKLYDFKASPEFATHETNVEEVNERGGRTVLIQPLIKRFFREEEAMAFHQELLEKFDETLRLKAPEKKEEKPAKAGH
;
A
#
# COMPACT_ATOMS: atom_id res chain seq x y z
N MET A 1 -9.43 0.99 -7.68
CA MET A 1 -8.76 1.59 -6.52
C MET A 1 -9.25 3.01 -6.37
N LYS A 2 -9.45 3.47 -5.14
CA LYS A 2 -9.81 4.85 -4.83
C LYS A 2 -8.75 5.46 -3.90
N ILE A 3 -8.14 6.58 -4.31
CA ILE A 3 -7.30 7.37 -3.42
C ILE A 3 -8.21 8.06 -2.40
N LEU A 4 -7.95 7.82 -1.12
CA LEU A 4 -8.72 8.41 -0.02
C LEU A 4 -8.04 9.67 0.49
N GLN A 5 -6.72 9.64 0.62
CA GLN A 5 -5.95 10.75 1.17
C GLN A 5 -4.46 10.63 0.84
N GLU A 6 -3.81 11.76 0.55
CA GLU A 6 -2.35 11.86 0.61
C GLU A 6 -1.93 12.20 2.05
N LEU A 7 -1.07 11.38 2.64
CA LEU A 7 -0.68 11.50 4.04
C LEU A 7 0.43 12.55 4.19
N PRO A 8 0.37 13.41 5.23
CA PRO A 8 1.42 14.39 5.47
C PRO A 8 2.74 13.69 5.79
N LEU A 9 3.81 14.19 5.18
CA LEU A 9 5.14 13.64 5.39
C LEU A 9 5.65 14.01 6.79
N VAL A 10 6.09 13.01 7.54
CA VAL A 10 6.75 13.18 8.83
C VAL A 10 8.26 13.17 8.60
N ALA A 11 8.90 14.34 8.68
CA ALA A 11 10.33 14.52 8.36
C ALA A 11 11.24 13.52 9.10
N ARG A 12 11.01 13.30 10.41
CA ARG A 12 11.77 12.33 11.23
C ARG A 12 11.56 10.86 10.82
N ALA A 13 10.51 10.56 10.06
CA ALA A 13 10.17 9.21 9.64
C ALA A 13 10.68 8.88 8.22
N ARG A 14 11.53 9.75 7.65
CA ARG A 14 12.21 9.53 6.37
C ARG A 14 11.23 9.29 5.21
N GLN A 15 10.05 9.90 5.28
CA GLN A 15 8.97 9.70 4.31
C GLN A 15 9.17 10.58 3.08
N LEU A 16 8.95 10.01 1.89
CA LEU A 16 8.94 10.75 0.63
C LEU A 16 7.52 10.93 0.09
N ARG A 17 6.75 9.85 0.00
CA ARG A 17 5.36 9.89 -0.49
C ARG A 17 4.54 8.75 0.07
N HIS A 18 3.41 9.10 0.69
CA HIS A 18 2.60 8.18 1.47
C HIS A 18 1.13 8.41 1.09
N THR A 19 0.48 7.40 0.52
CA THR A 19 -0.87 7.53 -0.02
C THR A 19 -1.79 6.48 0.60
N TYR A 20 -2.93 6.92 1.12
CA TYR A 20 -3.97 6.08 1.67
C TYR A 20 -5.03 5.79 0.62
N VAL A 21 -5.29 4.50 0.37
CA VAL A 21 -6.15 4.04 -0.72
C VAL A 21 -7.14 2.98 -0.24
N GLN A 22 -8.23 2.83 -0.99
CA GLN A 22 -9.15 1.71 -0.90
C GLN A 22 -8.99 0.82 -2.14
N GLY A 23 -8.74 -0.48 -1.92
CA GLY A 23 -8.63 -1.48 -2.98
C GLY A 23 -10.01 -1.89 -3.54
N LEU A 24 -10.00 -2.65 -4.63
CA LEU A 24 -11.22 -3.24 -5.22
C LEU A 24 -11.96 -4.18 -4.27
N ASP A 25 -11.25 -4.79 -3.32
CA ASP A 25 -11.81 -5.66 -2.28
C ASP A 25 -12.45 -4.86 -1.11
N GLU A 26 -12.61 -3.54 -1.29
CA GLU A 26 -13.13 -2.57 -0.33
C GLU A 26 -12.27 -2.37 0.94
N LYS A 27 -11.11 -3.04 1.03
CA LYS A 27 -10.18 -2.86 2.14
C LYS A 27 -9.30 -1.63 1.99
N HIS A 28 -8.69 -1.24 3.10
CA HIS A 28 -7.84 -0.08 3.20
C HIS A 28 -6.37 -0.44 3.16
N TYR A 29 -5.60 0.39 2.45
CA TYR A 29 -4.17 0.20 2.29
C TYR A 29 -3.41 1.51 2.36
N LYS A 30 -2.13 1.42 2.71
CA LYS A 30 -1.18 2.52 2.60
C LYS A 30 -0.06 2.15 1.65
N VAL A 31 0.19 2.97 0.64
CA VAL A 31 1.37 2.89 -0.21
C VAL A 31 2.40 3.85 0.35
N LEU A 32 3.54 3.33 0.78
CA LEU A 32 4.53 4.08 1.53
C LEU A 32 5.87 4.08 0.81
N THR A 33 6.47 5.25 0.62
CA THR A 33 7.83 5.39 0.11
C THR A 33 8.69 6.15 1.12
N PHE A 34 9.87 5.62 1.42
CA PHE A 34 10.78 6.19 2.41
C PHE A 34 12.25 6.02 2.05
N LYS A 35 13.08 6.89 2.63
CA LYS A 35 14.53 6.82 2.59
C LYS A 35 15.03 5.84 3.64
N LEU A 36 15.97 4.98 3.28
CA LEU A 36 16.55 3.97 4.15
C LEU A 36 17.60 4.55 5.10
N TYR A 37 18.42 5.47 4.58
CA TYR A 37 19.61 5.97 5.26
C TYR A 37 19.65 7.51 5.28
N ASP A 38 20.19 8.09 6.34
CA ASP A 38 20.37 9.55 6.41
C ASP A 38 21.66 10.01 5.74
N PHE A 39 22.64 9.11 5.59
CA PHE A 39 23.90 9.36 4.89
C PHE A 39 23.79 9.17 3.37
N LYS A 40 24.77 9.71 2.63
CA LYS A 40 24.90 9.51 1.19
C LYS A 40 25.53 8.14 0.93
N ALA A 41 24.69 7.15 0.63
CA ALA A 41 25.16 5.84 0.22
C ALA A 41 25.81 5.90 -1.18
N SER A 42 26.65 4.92 -1.49
CA SER A 42 27.28 4.81 -2.80
C SER A 42 26.22 4.53 -3.89
N PRO A 43 26.40 5.02 -5.14
CA PRO A 43 25.35 4.98 -6.17
C PRO A 43 24.82 3.58 -6.54
N GLU A 44 25.60 2.53 -6.27
CA GLU A 44 25.21 1.13 -6.49
C GLU A 44 24.17 0.62 -5.49
N PHE A 45 23.98 1.30 -4.34
CA PHE A 45 23.02 0.88 -3.34
C PHE A 45 21.66 1.53 -3.56
N ALA A 46 20.61 0.74 -3.38
CA ALA A 46 19.28 1.27 -3.20
C ALA A 46 19.21 2.07 -1.89
N THR A 47 18.63 3.27 -1.96
CA THR A 47 18.54 4.22 -0.85
C THR A 47 17.11 4.45 -0.39
N HIS A 48 16.14 3.93 -1.15
CA HIS A 48 14.73 4.13 -0.93
C HIS A 48 13.99 2.79 -0.93
N GLU A 49 12.87 2.73 -0.22
CA GLU A 49 11.95 1.61 -0.21
C GLU A 49 10.55 2.09 -0.52
N THR A 50 9.84 1.33 -1.34
CA THR A 50 8.39 1.44 -1.49
C THR A 50 7.74 0.14 -1.02
N ASN A 51 6.72 0.25 -0.15
CA ASN A 51 5.95 -0.89 0.35
C ASN A 51 4.44 -0.59 0.47
N VAL A 52 3.65 -1.65 0.70
CA VAL A 52 2.21 -1.53 0.98
C VAL A 52 1.85 -2.20 2.30
N GLU A 53 1.06 -1.49 3.10
CA GLU A 53 0.47 -1.98 4.33
C GLU A 53 -1.05 -2.13 4.15
N GLU A 54 -1.61 -3.29 4.48
CA GLU A 54 -3.06 -3.44 4.70
C GLU A 54 -3.40 -2.88 6.09
N VAL A 55 -4.44 -2.05 6.15
CA VAL A 55 -4.93 -1.41 7.36
C VAL A 55 -6.27 -2.04 7.74
N ASN A 56 -6.33 -2.68 8.90
CA ASN A 56 -7.59 -3.23 9.40
C ASN A 56 -8.45 -2.14 10.07
N GLU A 57 -9.70 -2.46 10.36
CA GLU A 57 -10.68 -1.54 10.97
C GLU A 57 -10.26 -0.95 12.33
N ARG A 58 -9.38 -1.66 13.05
CA ARG A 58 -8.84 -1.23 14.36
C ARG A 58 -7.54 -0.43 14.22
N GLY A 59 -7.11 -0.11 12.99
CA GLY A 59 -5.87 0.59 12.69
C GLY A 59 -4.60 -0.26 12.79
N GLY A 60 -4.74 -1.56 13.01
CA GLY A 60 -3.64 -2.53 12.93
C GLY A 60 -3.14 -2.64 11.49
N ARG A 61 -1.83 -2.85 11.35
CA ARG A 61 -1.14 -2.80 10.06
C ARG A 61 -0.45 -4.13 9.80
N THR A 62 -0.67 -4.65 8.60
CA THR A 62 0.05 -5.82 8.11
C THR A 62 0.80 -5.42 6.88
N VAL A 63 2.13 -5.41 6.95
CA VAL A 63 2.97 -5.30 5.75
C VAL A 63 2.66 -6.52 4.89
N LEU A 64 2.24 -6.31 3.65
CA LEU A 64 1.99 -7.42 2.75
C LEU A 64 3.34 -7.97 2.27
N ILE A 65 3.72 -9.17 2.75
CA ILE A 65 4.99 -9.85 2.38
C ILE A 65 4.73 -10.95 1.33
N GLN A 66 3.98 -10.63 0.27
CA GLN A 66 3.86 -11.48 -0.93
C GLN A 66 4.52 -10.76 -2.12
N PRO A 67 5.07 -11.47 -3.11
CA PRO A 67 6.45 -11.34 -3.63
C PRO A 67 6.86 -10.01 -4.30
N LEU A 68 6.05 -8.96 -4.24
CA LEU A 68 6.21 -7.70 -4.98
C LEU A 68 6.12 -6.41 -4.12
N ILE A 69 5.94 -6.50 -2.80
CA ILE A 69 5.39 -5.37 -2.02
C ILE A 69 6.39 -4.78 -0.99
N LYS A 70 7.67 -5.10 -1.13
CA LYS A 70 8.77 -4.34 -0.53
C LYS A 70 9.92 -4.32 -1.52
N ARG A 71 10.17 -3.17 -2.11
CA ARG A 71 11.16 -3.00 -3.18
C ARG A 71 12.09 -1.86 -2.85
N PHE A 72 13.37 -2.05 -3.20
CA PHE A 72 14.42 -1.08 -2.93
C PHE A 72 14.87 -0.45 -4.24
N PHE A 73 15.00 0.87 -4.23
CA PHE A 73 15.23 1.67 -5.43
C PHE A 73 16.22 2.81 -5.16
N ARG A 74 16.65 3.47 -6.24
CA ARG A 74 17.08 4.88 -6.16
C ARG A 74 15.86 5.80 -6.00
N GLU A 75 16.07 7.06 -5.65
CA GLU A 75 14.98 7.98 -5.31
C GLU A 75 13.95 8.15 -6.44
N GLU A 76 14.41 8.50 -7.64
CA GLU A 76 13.54 8.73 -8.80
C GLU A 76 12.75 7.46 -9.18
N GLU A 77 13.42 6.32 -9.15
CA GLU A 77 12.81 5.01 -9.39
C GLU A 77 11.77 4.65 -8.33
N ALA A 78 12.02 4.98 -7.06
CA ALA A 78 11.07 4.73 -5.97
C ALA A 78 9.77 5.53 -6.16
N MET A 79 9.90 6.80 -6.58
CA MET A 79 8.79 7.68 -6.85
C MET A 79 8.01 7.28 -8.11
N ALA A 80 8.70 6.87 -9.17
CA ALA A 80 8.08 6.31 -10.37
C ALA A 80 7.32 5.03 -10.05
N PHE A 81 7.93 4.12 -9.29
CA PHE A 81 7.28 2.87 -8.86
C PHE A 81 6.09 3.14 -7.94
N HIS A 82 6.17 4.11 -7.04
CA HIS A 82 5.03 4.53 -6.21
C HIS A 82 3.84 4.94 -7.10
N GLN A 83 4.10 5.76 -8.11
CA GLN A 83 3.07 6.22 -9.04
C GLN A 83 2.49 5.05 -9.87
N GLU A 84 3.34 4.19 -10.42
CA GLU A 84 2.89 3.00 -11.16
C GLU A 84 2.03 2.07 -10.28
N LEU A 85 2.43 1.88 -9.03
CA LEU A 85 1.71 1.05 -8.08
C LEU A 85 0.33 1.63 -7.75
N LEU A 86 0.15 2.96 -7.73
CA LEU A 86 -1.17 3.56 -7.61
C LEU A 86 -2.02 3.31 -8.86
N GLU A 87 -1.45 3.48 -10.05
CA GLU A 87 -2.16 3.31 -11.32
C GLU A 87 -2.62 1.86 -11.54
N LYS A 88 -1.79 0.89 -11.17
CA LYS A 88 -2.04 -0.55 -11.36
C LYS A 88 -2.27 -1.27 -10.04
N PHE A 89 -2.80 -0.59 -9.02
CA PHE A 89 -2.85 -1.09 -7.64
C PHE A 89 -3.57 -2.44 -7.53
N ASP A 90 -4.83 -2.48 -7.98
CA ASP A 90 -5.66 -3.69 -7.86
C ASP A 90 -5.11 -4.85 -8.69
N GLU A 91 -4.55 -4.57 -9.87
CA GLU A 91 -3.93 -5.56 -10.74
C GLU A 91 -2.66 -6.14 -10.12
N THR A 92 -1.80 -5.26 -9.59
CA THR A 92 -0.53 -5.61 -8.95
C THR A 92 -0.75 -6.48 -7.72
N LEU A 93 -1.76 -6.16 -6.92
CA LEU A 93 -2.15 -6.92 -5.73
C LEU A 93 -3.13 -8.07 -6.03
N ARG A 94 -3.60 -8.20 -7.28
CA ARG A 94 -4.60 -9.18 -7.71
C ARG A 94 -5.84 -9.20 -6.82
N LEU A 95 -6.30 -8.03 -6.41
CA LEU A 95 -7.45 -7.89 -5.51
C LEU A 95 -8.73 -8.31 -6.22
N LYS A 96 -9.64 -8.95 -5.48
CA LYS A 96 -10.95 -9.38 -5.97
C LYS A 96 -12.04 -8.64 -5.21
N ALA A 97 -13.10 -8.23 -5.91
CA ALA A 97 -14.26 -7.65 -5.27
C ALA A 97 -14.83 -8.61 -4.20
N PRO A 98 -15.42 -8.09 -3.12
CA PRO A 98 -16.01 -8.92 -2.09
C PRO A 98 -17.10 -9.81 -2.70
N GLU A 99 -17.07 -11.10 -2.39
CA GLU A 99 -18.19 -11.98 -2.70
C GLU A 99 -19.38 -11.52 -1.84
N LYS A 100 -20.43 -10.99 -2.46
CA LYS A 100 -21.71 -10.74 -1.78
C LYS A 100 -22.18 -12.07 -1.21
N LYS A 101 -22.07 -12.25 0.11
CA LYS A 101 -22.77 -13.33 0.79
C LYS A 101 -24.25 -13.09 0.54
N GLU A 102 -24.87 -13.93 -0.29
CA GLU A 102 -26.32 -14.04 -0.31
C GLU A 102 -26.76 -14.30 1.14
N GLU A 103 -27.46 -13.33 1.71
CA GLU A 103 -28.17 -13.55 2.96
C GLU A 103 -29.11 -14.71 2.71
N LYS A 104 -28.79 -15.90 3.24
CA LYS A 104 -29.76 -16.97 3.33
C LYS A 104 -30.98 -16.37 4.02
N PRO A 105 -32.19 -16.43 3.42
CA PRO A 105 -33.37 -15.97 4.10
C PRO A 105 -33.43 -16.68 5.44
N ALA A 106 -33.51 -15.90 6.52
CA ALA A 106 -33.77 -16.41 7.84
C ALA A 106 -34.96 -17.37 7.70
N LYS A 107 -34.77 -18.65 8.07
CA LYS A 107 -35.87 -19.60 8.10
C LYS A 107 -36.98 -18.95 8.92
N ALA A 108 -38.06 -18.54 8.25
CA ALA A 108 -39.30 -18.22 8.91
C ALA A 108 -39.69 -19.46 9.72
N GLY A 109 -39.95 -19.23 11.01
CA GLY A 109 -40.21 -20.30 11.95
C GLY A 109 -41.38 -21.18 11.56
N HIS A 110 -41.35 -22.42 12.06
CA HIS A 110 -42.51 -23.17 12.50
C HIS A 110 -42.05 -24.23 13.50
#